data_AF-A0A959AY38-F1
#
_entry.id   AF-A0A959AY38-F1
#
_cell.length_a   1.000
_cell.length_b   1.000
_cell.length_c   1.000
_cell.angle_alpha   90.00
_cell.angle_beta   90.00
_cell.angle_gamma   90.00
#
_symmetry.space_group_name_H-M   'P 1'
#
loop_
_entity.id
_entity.type
_entity.pdbx_description
1 polymer ?
#
loop_
_entity_poly.entity_id
_entity_poly.type
_entity_poly.pdbx_seq_one_letter_code
_entity_poly.pdbx_strand_id
1 'polypeptide(L)' 'MEGSASRTVEQLDFDSRKVRPGSVFVAVRGTQADGHQFIEKAIGQGAATVVAEELPEQR' A
#
# COMPACT_ATOMS: atom_id res chain seq x y z
N MET A 1 13.98 3.04 13.87
CA MET A 1 12.58 2.59 13.79
C MET A 1 12.62 1.18 13.23
N GLU A 2 12.60 0.16 14.09
CA GLU A 2 12.69 -1.24 13.66
C GLU A 2 11.29 -1.76 13.39
N GLY A 3 10.97 -1.99 12.11
CA GLY A 3 9.79 -2.72 11.70
C GLY A 3 10.12 -4.21 11.69
N SER A 4 9.39 -5.02 12.45
CA SER A 4 9.58 -6.47 12.49
C SER A 4 9.34 -7.06 11.09
N ALA A 5 10.42 -7.46 10.42
CA ALA A 5 10.47 -7.74 8.98
C ALA A 5 10.10 -9.19 8.61
N SER A 6 9.16 -9.80 9.32
CA SER A 6 8.66 -11.14 9.02
C SER A 6 7.14 -11.14 8.98
N ARG A 7 6.58 -10.56 7.91
CA ARG A 7 5.18 -10.73 7.55
C ARG A 7 5.11 -11.45 6.22
N THR A 8 4.36 -12.54 6.17
CA THR A 8 4.03 -13.22 4.91
C THR A 8 3.24 -12.26 4.03
N VAL A 9 3.72 -12.05 2.82
CA VAL A 9 3.05 -11.24 1.80
C VAL A 9 2.43 -12.21 0.82
N GLU A 10 1.10 -12.18 0.72
CA GLU A 10 0.36 -13.07 -0.18
C GLU A 10 0.35 -12.54 -1.62
N GLN A 11 0.40 -11.21 -1.78
CA GLN A 11 0.22 -10.54 -3.07
C GLN A 11 0.81 -9.13 -3.03
N LEU A 12 1.33 -8.64 -4.15
CA LEU A 12 1.82 -7.27 -4.31
C LEU A 12 1.10 -6.61 -5.49
N ASP A 13 0.50 -5.44 -5.26
CA ASP A 13 -0.24 -4.70 -6.29
C ASP A 13 -0.07 -3.19 -6.19
N PHE A 14 -0.11 -2.57 -7.37
CA PHE A 14 -0.14 -1.11 -7.56
C PHE A 14 -1.57 -0.60 -7.83
N ASP A 15 -2.52 -1.52 -8.05
CA ASP A 15 -3.93 -1.20 -8.28
C ASP A 15 -4.74 -1.45 -7.00
N SER A 16 -5.20 -0.38 -6.37
CA SER A 16 -6.02 -0.42 -5.15
C SER A 16 -7.36 -1.13 -5.32
N ARG A 17 -7.75 -1.57 -6.52
CA ARG A 17 -8.93 -2.41 -6.75
C ARG A 17 -8.63 -3.90 -6.63
N LYS A 18 -7.36 -4.30 -6.71
CA LYS A 18 -6.92 -5.69 -6.64
C LYS A 18 -6.41 -6.09 -5.26
N VAL A 19 -6.25 -5.13 -4.36
CA VAL A 19 -5.82 -5.33 -2.97
C VAL A 19 -6.81 -6.22 -2.24
N ARG A 20 -6.27 -7.12 -1.43
CA ARG A 20 -6.99 -8.09 -0.61
C ARG A 20 -6.32 -8.17 0.77
N PRO A 21 -6.96 -8.81 1.76
CA PRO A 21 -6.32 -9.13 3.02
C PRO A 21 -4.97 -9.83 2.81
N GLY A 22 -3.90 -9.28 3.38
CA GLY A 22 -2.54 -9.83 3.23
C GLY A 22 -1.73 -9.26 2.05
N SER A 23 -2.31 -8.38 1.24
CA SER A 23 -1.60 -7.73 0.14
C SER A 23 -0.64 -6.64 0.62
N VAL A 24 0.42 -6.41 -0.15
CA VAL A 24 1.23 -5.20 -0.12
C VAL A 24 0.71 -4.27 -1.21
N PHE A 25 0.29 -3.07 -0.83
CA PHE A 25 -0.06 -2.02 -1.78
C PHE A 25 1.13 -1.09 -2.01
N VAL A 26 1.48 -0.84 -3.27
CA VAL A 26 2.58 0.05 -3.64
C VAL A 26 2.03 1.36 -4.21
N ALA A 27 2.05 2.41 -3.40
CA ALA A 27 1.63 3.75 -3.73
C ALA A 27 2.77 4.53 -4.39
N VAL A 28 2.73 4.64 -5.71
CA VAL A 28 3.66 5.46 -6.49
C VAL A 28 2.88 6.43 -7.37
N ARG A 29 3.48 7.57 -7.70
CA ARG A 29 2.92 8.49 -8.70
C ARG A 29 3.13 7.91 -10.10
N GLY A 30 2.02 7.51 -10.72
CA GLY A 30 2.00 7.09 -12.12
C GLY A 30 1.72 8.27 -13.05
N THR A 31 1.76 8.01 -14.36
CA THR A 31 1.44 9.02 -15.38
C THR A 31 -0.05 9.41 -15.41
N GLN A 32 -0.93 8.50 -14.99
CA GLN A 32 -2.39 8.68 -15.04
C GLN A 32 -3.01 9.02 -13.69
N ALA A 33 -2.38 8.61 -12.59
CA ALA A 33 -2.93 8.76 -11.25
C ALA A 33 -1.82 8.74 -10.20
N ASP A 34 -2.07 9.44 -9.09
CA ASP A 34 -1.23 9.37 -7.90
C ASP A 34 -1.69 8.21 -7.00
N GLY A 35 -0.85 7.19 -6.86
CA GLY A 35 -1.12 6.01 -6.03
C GLY A 35 -1.35 6.34 -4.55
N HIS A 36 -0.79 7.44 -4.05
CA HIS A 36 -0.92 7.86 -2.66
C HIS A 36 -2.38 8.19 -2.29
N GLN A 37 -3.17 8.65 -3.26
CA GLN A 37 -4.59 8.95 -3.08
C GLN A 37 -5.42 7.70 -2.75
N PHE A 38 -4.87 6.50 -2.96
CA PHE A 38 -5.56 5.23 -2.74
C PHE A 38 -5.05 4.45 -1.53
N ILE A 39 -4.15 5.01 -0.73
CA ILE A 39 -3.61 4.35 0.47
C ILE A 39 -4.73 3.98 1.44
N GLU A 40 -5.62 4.91 1.79
CA GLU A 40 -6.76 4.67 2.68
C GLU A 40 -7.68 3.56 2.16
N LYS A 41 -7.89 3.53 0.83
CA LYS A 41 -8.69 2.49 0.20
C LYS A 41 -8.01 1.12 0.29
N ALA A 42 -6.70 1.05 0.06
CA ALA A 42 -5.95 -0.20 0.19
C ALA A 42 -5.95 -0.73 1.64
N ILE A 43 -5.81 0.17 2.61
CA ILE A 43 -5.95 -0.16 4.04
C ILE A 43 -7.34 -0.72 4.32
N GLY A 44 -8.40 -0.04 3.85
CA GLY A 44 -9.79 -0.49 4.01
C GLY A 44 -10.08 -1.85 3.36
N GLN A 45 -9.29 -2.26 2.36
CA GLN A 45 -9.38 -3.59 1.72
C GLN A 45 -8.51 -4.67 2.40
N GLY A 46 -7.77 -4.32 3.45
CA GLY A 46 -6.96 -5.26 4.22
C GLY A 46 -5.50 -5.37 3.78
N ALA A 47 -4.95 -4.35 3.11
CA ALA A 47 -3.51 -4.31 2.86
C ALA A 47 -2.74 -4.50 4.17
N ALA A 48 -1.86 -5.50 4.21
CA ALA A 48 -1.03 -5.80 5.37
C ALA A 48 0.13 -4.79 5.52
N THR A 49 0.56 -4.22 4.39
CA THR A 49 1.64 -3.23 4.30
C THR A 49 1.37 -2.30 3.12
N VAL A 50 1.74 -1.03 3.28
CA VAL A 50 1.77 -0.06 2.19
C VAL A 50 3.22 0.39 1.99
N VAL A 51 3.69 0.38 0.74
CA VAL A 51 4.97 0.96 0.33
C VAL A 51 4.65 2.24 -0.42
N ALA A 52 5.20 3.36 0.03
CA ALA A 52 5.03 4.66 -0.62
C ALA A 52 6.40 5.30 -0.86
N GLU A 53 6.56 5.99 -1.99
CA GLU A 53 7.78 6.75 -2.28
C GLU A 53 7.89 8.01 -1.39
N GLU A 54 6.74 8.55 -0.96
CA GLU A 54 6.64 9.62 0.01
C GLU A 54 5.66 9.21 1.10
N LEU A 55 6.05 9.36 2.37
CA LEU A 55 5.16 9.06 3.47
C LEU A 55 4.03 10.11 3.50
N PRO A 56 2.76 9.70 3.66
CA PRO A 56 1.67 10.67 3.79
C PRO A 56 1.92 11.60 4.98
N GLU A 57 1.66 12.89 4.81
CA GLU A 57 1.97 13.95 5.79
C GLU A 57 1.19 13.83 7.11
N GLN A 58 0.19 12.94 7.18
CA GLN A 58 -0.64 12.73 8.36
C GLN A 58 -0.41 11.32 8.94
N ARG A 59 0.01 11.27 10.21
CA ARG A 59 -0.02 10.09 11.09
C ARG A 59 -0.94 10.36 12.26
#